data_AF-A0A948IRA6-F1
#
_entry.id   AF-A0A948IRA6-F1
#
_cell.length_a   1.000
_cell.length_b   1.000
_cell.length_c   1.000
_cell.angle_alpha   90.00
_cell.angle_beta   90.00
_cell.angle_gamma   90.00
#
_symmetry.space_group_name_H-M   'P 1'
#
loop_
_entity.id
_entity.type
_entity.pdbx_description
1 polymer ?
#
loop_
_entity_poly.entity_id
_entity_poly.type
_entity_poly.pdbx_seq_one_letter_code
_entity_poly.pdbx_strand_id
1 'polypeptide(L)'
;MKWLTERLPKEISQWGVESTPEEQVAALLEDFCGGGELAVGPRFHILYPGKDGVWELKSPDARIFGWFVHRDCFVGYVGDTAERVKKYGLYAGYVGETIRFRDQLPLDPPKFIADEDPHAVVSAYYYP
;
A
#
# COMPACT_ATOMS: atom_id res chain seq x y z
N MET A 1 10.00 -3.49 -8.18
CA MET A 1 8.57 -3.65 -8.55
C MET A 1 8.37 -3.15 -9.98
N LYS A 2 8.13 -4.03 -10.98
CA LYS A 2 8.03 -3.63 -12.41
C LYS A 2 6.90 -2.65 -12.69
N TRP A 3 5.77 -2.80 -11.99
CA TRP A 3 4.63 -1.90 -12.16
C TRP A 3 5.01 -0.43 -11.87
N LEU A 4 5.76 -0.18 -10.79
CA LEU A 4 6.20 1.16 -10.40
C LEU A 4 7.05 1.85 -11.47
N THR A 5 7.95 1.10 -12.12
CA THR A 5 8.96 1.65 -13.02
C THR A 5 8.57 1.60 -14.49
N GLU A 6 7.70 0.67 -14.89
CA GLU A 6 7.39 0.40 -16.31
C GLU A 6 5.95 0.75 -16.71
N ARG A 7 5.02 0.70 -15.76
CA ARG A 7 3.58 0.89 -16.02
C ARG A 7 3.06 2.19 -15.43
N LEU A 8 3.30 2.47 -14.16
CA LEU A 8 2.80 3.66 -13.47
C LEU A 8 3.09 4.98 -14.23
N PRO A 9 4.29 5.21 -14.81
CA PRO A 9 4.58 6.43 -15.57
C PRO A 9 3.74 6.62 -16.85
N LYS A 10 3.01 5.58 -17.27
CA LYS A 10 2.16 5.56 -18.46
C LYS A 10 0.67 5.57 -18.11
N GLU A 11 0.32 5.45 -16.83
CA GLU A 11 -1.08 5.47 -16.39
C GLU A 11 -1.59 6.92 -16.39
N ILE A 12 -2.89 7.08 -16.66
CA ILE A 12 -3.55 8.39 -16.71
C ILE A 12 -4.59 8.44 -15.60
N SER A 13 -4.69 9.58 -14.90
CA SER A 13 -5.68 9.74 -13.82
C SER A 13 -7.09 9.51 -14.35
N GLN A 14 -7.86 8.68 -13.64
CA GLN A 14 -9.24 8.34 -13.98
C GLN A 14 -10.26 9.19 -13.20
N TRP A 15 -9.81 9.95 -12.20
CA TRP A 15 -10.68 10.65 -11.24
C TRP A 15 -10.67 12.17 -11.38
N GLY A 16 -10.17 12.69 -12.50
CA GLY A 16 -10.12 14.13 -12.76
C GLY A 16 -9.25 14.91 -11.78
N VAL A 17 -8.26 14.22 -11.17
CA VAL A 17 -7.28 14.85 -10.29
C VAL A 17 -6.19 15.48 -11.15
N GLU A 18 -5.72 16.68 -10.78
CA GLU A 18 -4.69 17.40 -11.56
C GLU A 18 -3.35 16.66 -11.62
N SER A 19 -2.99 15.96 -10.54
CA SER A 19 -1.77 15.14 -10.48
C SER A 19 -1.93 13.80 -11.19
N THR A 20 -0.92 13.42 -11.97
CA THR A 20 -0.79 12.09 -12.58
C THR A 20 -0.69 10.99 -11.52
N PRO A 21 -1.02 9.72 -11.86
CA PRO A 21 -0.86 8.60 -10.93
C PRO A 21 0.58 8.46 -10.40
N GLU A 22 1.59 8.77 -11.22
CA GLU A 22 2.99 8.76 -10.80
C GLU A 22 3.28 9.83 -9.73
N GLU A 23 2.87 11.07 -9.95
CA GLU A 23 3.02 12.17 -8.98
C GLU A 23 2.29 11.87 -7.66
N GLN A 24 1.10 11.25 -7.74
CA GLN A 24 0.34 10.86 -6.56
C GLN A 24 1.08 9.82 -5.71
N VAL A 25 1.72 8.83 -6.35
CA VAL A 25 2.51 7.81 -5.66
C VAL A 25 3.80 8.43 -5.12
N ALA A 26 4.47 9.29 -5.89
CA ALA A 26 5.67 9.99 -5.43
C ALA A 26 5.38 10.81 -4.16
N ALA A 27 4.32 11.61 -4.16
CA ALA A 27 3.90 12.39 -3.00
C ALA A 27 3.54 11.49 -1.80
N LEU A 28 2.82 10.39 -2.02
CA LEU A 28 2.50 9.42 -0.97
C LEU A 28 3.76 8.81 -0.33
N LEU A 29 4.76 8.48 -1.15
CA LEU A 29 6.02 7.90 -0.66
C LEU A 29 6.93 8.95 -0.02
N GLU A 30 6.89 10.19 -0.50
CA GLU A 30 7.58 11.32 0.14
C GLU A 30 7.02 11.57 1.54
N ASP A 31 5.69 11.64 1.69
CA ASP A 31 5.03 11.76 2.99
C ASP A 31 5.42 10.59 3.90
N PHE A 32 5.27 9.35 3.44
CA PHE A 32 5.57 8.17 4.26
C PHE A 32 7.04 8.10 4.67
N CYS A 33 7.98 8.20 3.72
CA CYS A 33 9.41 8.08 3.99
C CYS A 33 9.98 9.32 4.70
N GLY A 34 9.35 10.48 4.54
CA GLY A 34 9.73 11.73 5.20
C GLY A 34 9.18 11.88 6.62
N GLY A 35 8.32 10.94 7.08
CA GLY A 35 7.65 11.03 8.38
C GLY A 35 6.49 12.03 8.41
N GLY A 36 5.95 12.38 7.24
CA GLY A 36 4.71 13.13 7.08
C GLY A 36 3.49 12.32 7.53
N GLU A 37 2.43 13.02 7.90
CA GLU A 37 1.22 12.38 8.43
C GLU A 37 0.36 11.75 7.31
N LEU A 38 -0.01 10.48 7.48
CA LEU A 38 -0.92 9.79 6.57
C LEU A 38 -2.36 9.73 7.12
N ALA A 39 -3.33 9.99 6.25
CA ALA A 39 -4.75 9.81 6.59
C ALA A 39 -5.14 8.33 6.62
N VAL A 40 -5.65 7.84 7.76
CA VAL A 40 -6.18 6.48 7.89
C VAL A 40 -7.45 6.32 7.04
N GLY A 41 -7.46 5.35 6.14
CA GLY A 41 -8.53 5.08 5.17
C GLY A 41 -8.23 5.62 3.77
N PRO A 42 -8.01 6.95 3.60
CA PRO A 42 -7.67 7.51 2.30
C PRO A 42 -6.27 7.23 1.79
N ARG A 43 -5.25 7.23 2.68
CA ARG A 43 -3.83 7.09 2.31
C ARG A 43 -3.25 5.73 2.68
N PHE A 44 -3.77 5.12 3.74
CA PHE A 44 -3.43 3.74 4.08
C PHE A 44 -4.55 3.06 4.86
N HIS A 45 -4.68 1.74 4.72
CA HIS A 45 -5.56 0.93 5.59
C HIS A 45 -5.19 -0.54 5.53
N ILE A 46 -5.64 -1.29 6.54
CA ILE A 46 -5.51 -2.74 6.57
C ILE A 46 -6.47 -3.42 5.59
N LEU A 47 -6.03 -4.54 5.02
CA LEU A 47 -6.85 -5.38 4.14
C LEU A 47 -7.29 -6.65 4.85
N TYR A 48 -8.50 -7.11 4.55
CA TYR A 48 -9.07 -8.29 5.20
C TYR A 48 -8.61 -9.61 4.56
N PRO A 49 -8.37 -10.65 5.39
CA PRO A 49 -8.52 -10.66 6.85
C PRO A 49 -7.32 -9.98 7.56
N GLY A 50 -7.59 -9.04 8.47
CA GLY A 50 -6.56 -8.15 9.05
C GLY A 50 -5.46 -8.88 9.82
N LYS A 51 -5.79 -10.01 10.46
CA LYS A 51 -4.81 -10.93 11.07
C LYS A 51 -3.66 -11.38 10.14
N ASP A 52 -3.85 -11.34 8.82
CA ASP A 52 -2.81 -11.72 7.86
C ASP A 52 -1.80 -10.59 7.62
N GLY A 53 -2.03 -9.40 8.19
CA GLY A 53 -1.09 -8.28 8.27
C GLY A 53 -0.76 -7.64 6.93
N VAL A 54 -1.70 -7.68 5.99
CA VAL A 54 -1.56 -7.02 4.69
C VAL A 54 -2.17 -5.64 4.77
N TRP A 55 -1.40 -4.64 4.35
CA TRP A 55 -1.77 -3.24 4.33
C TRP A 55 -1.70 -2.69 2.91
N GLU A 56 -2.50 -1.67 2.66
CA GLU A 56 -2.50 -0.92 1.42
C GLU A 56 -2.01 0.50 1.69
N LEU A 57 -0.97 0.94 0.98
CA LEU A 57 -0.72 2.37 0.74
C LEU A 57 -1.41 2.77 -0.57
N LYS A 58 -2.10 3.91 -0.58
CA LYS A 58 -3.00 4.27 -1.68
C LYS A 58 -3.05 5.77 -1.93
N SER A 59 -3.32 6.09 -3.19
CA SER A 59 -3.70 7.42 -3.66
C SER A 59 -5.09 7.34 -4.32
N PRO A 60 -5.64 8.42 -4.90
CA PRO A 60 -6.83 8.31 -5.74
C PRO A 60 -6.71 7.24 -6.83
N ASP A 61 -5.62 7.25 -7.60
CA ASP A 61 -5.43 6.40 -8.78
C ASP A 61 -4.60 5.12 -8.55
N ALA A 62 -3.86 5.00 -7.44
CA ALA A 62 -2.94 3.89 -7.21
C ALA A 62 -3.25 3.09 -5.94
N ARG A 63 -2.94 1.79 -5.96
CA ARG A 63 -3.04 0.86 -4.84
C ARG A 63 -1.72 0.10 -4.75
N ILE A 64 -1.05 0.15 -3.60
CA ILE A 64 0.21 -0.55 -3.32
C ILE A 64 -0.04 -1.49 -2.14
N PHE A 65 0.05 -2.78 -2.39
CA PHE A 65 -0.18 -3.85 -1.43
C PHE A 65 1.16 -4.30 -0.85
N GLY A 66 1.18 -4.49 0.47
CA GLY A 66 2.39 -4.83 1.19
C GLY A 66 2.10 -5.18 2.64
N TRP A 67 3.14 -5.13 3.46
CA TRP A 67 3.04 -5.34 4.91
C TRP A 67 4.05 -4.48 5.64
N PHE A 68 3.82 -4.28 6.94
CA PHE A 68 4.78 -3.62 7.82
C PHE A 68 5.62 -4.68 8.54
N VAL A 69 6.94 -4.63 8.37
CA VAL A 69 7.87 -5.50 9.13
C VAL A 69 8.06 -4.94 10.54
N HIS A 70 8.20 -3.62 10.63
CA HIS A 70 8.24 -2.82 11.85
C HIS A 70 7.40 -1.56 11.64
N ARG A 71 7.14 -0.82 12.72
CA ARG A 71 6.48 0.48 12.65
C ARG A 71 7.26 1.39 11.70
N ASP A 72 6.55 2.09 10.82
CA ASP A 72 7.09 2.98 9.78
C ASP A 72 7.99 2.27 8.74
N CYS A 73 7.97 0.93 8.70
CA CYS A 73 8.75 0.14 7.74
C CYS A 73 7.82 -0.70 6.87
N PHE A 74 7.31 -0.08 5.79
CA PHE A 74 6.43 -0.72 4.83
C PHE A 74 7.21 -1.38 3.70
N VAL A 75 6.92 -2.65 3.43
CA VAL A 75 7.42 -3.40 2.28
C VAL A 75 6.32 -3.51 1.24
N GLY A 76 6.38 -2.67 0.21
CA GLY A 76 5.47 -2.74 -0.94
C GLY A 76 5.88 -3.83 -1.93
N TYR A 77 4.96 -4.74 -2.26
CA TYR A 77 5.23 -5.89 -3.13
C TYR A 77 4.56 -5.77 -4.50
N VAL A 78 3.24 -5.54 -4.52
CA VAL A 78 2.45 -5.43 -5.75
C VAL A 78 1.71 -4.10 -5.78
N GLY A 79 1.65 -3.49 -6.97
CA GLY A 79 0.88 -2.27 -7.19
C GLY A 79 0.06 -2.36 -8.47
N ASP A 80 -1.09 -1.71 -8.47
CA ASP A 80 -1.94 -1.57 -9.65
C ASP A 80 -2.81 -0.30 -9.56
N THR A 81 -3.50 0.05 -10.65
CA THR A 81 -4.42 1.19 -10.65
C THR A 81 -5.68 0.89 -9.85
N ALA A 82 -6.20 1.90 -9.17
CA ALA A 82 -7.44 1.85 -8.41
C ALA A 82 -8.62 1.37 -9.27
N GLU A 83 -8.68 1.84 -10.53
CA GLU A 83 -9.69 1.43 -11.49
C GLU A 83 -9.61 -0.07 -11.76
N ARG A 84 -8.43 -0.58 -12.12
CA ARG A 84 -8.23 -2.00 -12.47
C ARG A 84 -8.49 -2.92 -11.29
N VAL A 85 -7.99 -2.56 -10.10
CA VAL A 85 -8.23 -3.32 -8.86
C VAL A 85 -9.73 -3.47 -8.60
N LYS A 86 -10.49 -2.37 -8.66
CA LYS A 86 -11.94 -2.37 -8.39
C LYS A 86 -12.73 -3.08 -9.50
N LYS A 87 -12.41 -2.81 -10.77
CA LYS A 87 -13.11 -3.33 -11.94
C LYS A 87 -13.04 -4.84 -12.04
N TYR A 88 -11.91 -5.44 -11.67
CA TYR A 88 -11.69 -6.88 -11.77
C TYR A 88 -11.66 -7.60 -10.41
N GLY A 89 -12.00 -6.92 -9.31
CA GLY A 89 -12.06 -7.54 -7.98
C GLY A 89 -10.72 -8.12 -7.50
N LEU A 90 -9.61 -7.44 -7.76
CA LEU A 90 -8.25 -8.00 -7.59
C LEU A 90 -7.74 -8.03 -6.15
N TYR A 91 -8.47 -7.42 -5.20
CA TYR A 91 -8.08 -7.31 -3.79
C TYR A 91 -7.67 -8.65 -3.17
N ALA A 92 -8.54 -9.66 -3.22
CA ALA A 92 -8.26 -10.97 -2.62
C ALA A 92 -7.06 -11.67 -3.27
N GLY A 93 -6.89 -11.49 -4.59
CA GLY A 93 -5.75 -12.02 -5.33
C GLY A 93 -4.43 -11.40 -4.87
N TYR A 94 -4.37 -10.07 -4.78
CA TYR A 94 -3.17 -9.33 -4.36
C TYR A 94 -2.84 -9.52 -2.88
N VAL A 95 -3.83 -9.66 -2.00
CA VAL A 95 -3.62 -10.05 -0.60
C VAL A 95 -2.95 -11.42 -0.54
N GLY A 96 -3.52 -12.42 -1.21
CA GLY A 96 -2.96 -13.78 -1.22
C GLY A 96 -1.57 -13.86 -1.85
N GLU A 97 -1.31 -13.08 -2.90
CA GLU A 97 0.01 -13.00 -3.52
C GLU A 97 1.06 -12.38 -2.59
N THR A 98 0.69 -11.30 -1.90
CA THR A 98 1.55 -10.62 -0.92
C THR A 98 1.93 -11.55 0.24
N ILE A 99 0.97 -12.29 0.78
CA ILE A 99 1.20 -13.29 1.85
C ILE A 99 2.18 -14.36 1.37
N ARG A 100 1.91 -14.97 0.20
CA ARG A 100 2.78 -16.02 -0.35
C ARG A 100 4.21 -15.53 -0.56
N PHE A 101 4.38 -14.32 -1.09
CA PHE A 101 5.70 -13.75 -1.29
C PHE A 101 6.43 -13.49 0.03
N ARG A 102 5.78 -12.81 0.98
CA ARG A 102 6.33 -12.55 2.32
C ARG A 102 6.78 -13.84 3.01
N ASP A 103 5.96 -14.88 2.97
CA ASP A 103 6.22 -16.13 3.69
C ASP A 103 7.44 -16.87 3.12
N GLN A 104 7.79 -16.66 1.85
CA GLN A 104 8.98 -17.19 1.19
C GLN A 104 10.27 -16.42 1.50
N LEU A 105 10.18 -15.20 2.04
CA LEU A 105 11.37 -14.42 2.37
C LEU A 105 12.09 -14.99 3.60
N PRO A 106 13.43 -15.04 3.62
CA PRO A 106 14.21 -15.47 4.77
C PRO A 106 14.31 -14.36 5.83
N LEU A 107 13.17 -13.88 6.31
CA LEU A 107 13.07 -12.89 7.39
C LEU A 107 12.91 -13.59 8.74
N ASP A 108 13.49 -13.01 9.78
CA ASP A 108 13.29 -13.46 11.15
C ASP A 108 11.83 -13.23 11.59
N PRO A 109 11.23 -14.15 12.36
CA PRO A 109 9.88 -13.97 12.89
C PRO A 109 9.85 -12.91 14.02
N PRO A 110 8.76 -12.13 14.16
CA PRO A 110 7.62 -12.09 13.25
C PRO A 110 7.96 -11.34 11.95
N LYS A 111 7.56 -11.90 10.79
CA LYS A 111 7.85 -11.31 9.46
C LYS A 111 7.03 -10.04 9.17
N PHE A 112 6.05 -9.75 10.02
CA PHE A 112 5.12 -8.63 9.89
C PHE A 112 4.48 -8.31 11.25
N ILE A 113 3.91 -7.11 11.37
CA ILE A 113 3.07 -6.70 12.51
C ILE A 113 1.68 -7.30 12.35
N ALA A 114 1.31 -8.23 13.23
CA ALA A 114 0.00 -8.88 13.27
C ALA A 114 -0.99 -8.08 14.14
N ASP A 115 -1.18 -6.81 13.80
CA ASP A 115 -2.10 -5.89 14.49
C ASP A 115 -2.93 -5.15 13.43
N GLU A 116 -4.18 -4.85 13.80
CA GLU A 116 -5.11 -4.11 12.95
C GLU A 116 -5.14 -2.61 13.29
N ASP A 117 -4.53 -2.20 14.40
CA ASP A 117 -4.43 -0.79 14.82
C ASP A 117 -3.45 -0.03 13.90
N PRO A 118 -3.89 1.05 13.22
CA PRO A 118 -3.01 1.95 12.47
C PRO A 118 -1.81 2.46 13.29
N HIS A 119 -1.97 2.65 14.61
CA HIS A 119 -0.89 3.07 15.49
C HIS A 119 0.23 2.04 15.60
N ALA A 120 -0.08 0.75 15.46
CA ALA A 120 0.92 -0.30 15.52
C ALA A 120 1.89 -0.23 14.34
N VAL A 121 1.43 0.29 13.19
CA VAL A 121 2.17 0.24 11.92
C VAL A 121 2.70 1.59 11.45
N VAL A 122 2.02 2.71 11.77
CA VAL A 122 2.42 4.06 11.37
C VAL A 122 2.47 4.97 12.60
N SER A 123 3.53 5.76 12.75
CA SER A 123 3.68 6.75 13.82
C SER A 123 3.01 8.08 13.49
N ALA A 124 3.20 8.59 12.28
CA ALA A 124 2.63 9.84 11.81
C ALA A 124 1.32 9.58 11.04
N TYR A 125 0.18 9.62 11.74
CA TYR A 125 -1.13 9.48 11.10
C TYR A 125 -2.22 10.34 11.77
N TYR A 126 -3.30 10.57 11.03
CA TYR A 126 -4.51 11.22 11.52
C TYR A 126 -5.78 10.55 10.96
N TYR A 127 -6.92 10.84 11.58
CA TYR A 127 -8.24 10.49 11.06
C TYR A 127 -8.86 11.74 10.39
N PRO A 128 -9.29 11.64 9.12
CA PRO A 128 -9.89 12.76 8.38
C PRO A 128 -11.31 13.08 8.85
#